data_AF-A0A8T4Y792-F1
#
_entry.id   AF-A0A8T4Y792-F1
#
_cell.length_a   1.000
_cell.length_b   1.000
_cell.length_c   1.000
_cell.angle_alpha   90.00
_cell.angle_beta   90.00
_cell.angle_gamma   90.00
#
_symmetry.space_group_name_H-M   'P 1'
#
loop_
_entity.id
_entity.type
_entity.pdbx_description
1 polymer ?
#
loop_
_entity_poly.entity_id
_entity_poly.type
_entity_poly.pdbx_seq_one_letter_code
_entity_poly.pdbx_strand_id
1 'polypeptide(L)'
;MTSIWIELKCPDHGLERFKVRIIKKYNIKPDEITPKFRTRPKYELSSIVVGRNVQYNQLTDYLVRYFEETGLKDRVLSIRLQV
;
A
#
# COMPACT_ATOMS: atom_id res chain seq x y z
N MET A 1 -2.99 12.43 8.88
CA MET A 1 -3.15 10.95 8.86
C MET A 1 -2.38 10.47 7.66
N THR A 2 -1.29 9.73 7.86
CA THR A 2 -0.41 9.35 6.76
C THR A 2 -1.05 8.27 5.88
N SER A 3 -0.96 8.45 4.58
CA SER A 3 -1.56 7.55 3.59
C SER A 3 -0.78 7.57 2.29
N ILE A 4 -0.90 6.51 1.50
CA ILE A 4 -0.27 6.39 0.20
C ILE A 4 -1.36 6.39 -0.86
N TRP A 5 -1.20 7.27 -1.84
CA TRP A 5 -1.98 7.28 -3.06
C TRP A 5 -1.30 6.41 -4.08
N ILE A 6 -2.07 5.56 -4.71
CA ILE A 6 -1.59 4.69 -5.77
C ILE A 6 -2.52 4.89 -6.95
N GLU A 7 -1.93 5.23 -8.09
CA GLU A 7 -2.61 5.35 -9.37
C GLU A 7 -2.34 4.09 -10.18
N LEU A 8 -3.40 3.39 -10.56
CA LEU A 8 -3.36 2.22 -11.43
C LEU A 8 -4.05 2.52 -12.76
N LYS A 9 -3.57 1.89 -13.82
CA LYS A 9 -4.24 1.81 -15.10
C LYS A 9 -5.13 0.56 -15.13
N CYS A 10 -6.44 0.75 -15.17
CA CYS A 10 -7.41 -0.33 -15.28
C CYS A 10 -7.82 -0.50 -16.76
N PRO A 11 -7.84 -1.73 -17.31
CA PRO A 11 -8.26 -1.94 -18.70
C PRO A 11 -9.72 -1.56 -18.96
N ASP A 12 -10.61 -1.71 -17.97
CA ASP A 12 -12.05 -1.44 -18.13
C ASP A 12 -12.41 0.04 -17.96
N HIS A 13 -11.82 0.72 -16.97
CA HIS A 13 -12.20 2.10 -16.59
C HIS A 13 -11.11 3.14 -16.86
N GLY A 14 -9.97 2.74 -17.41
CA GLY A 14 -8.83 3.61 -17.73
C GLY A 14 -7.92 3.88 -16.54
N LEU A 15 -8.31 4.79 -15.64
CA LEU A 15 -7.49 5.30 -14.54
C LEU A 15 -8.20 5.10 -13.20
N GLU A 16 -7.61 4.31 -12.32
CA GLU A 16 -8.12 4.06 -10.97
C GLU A 16 -7.15 4.61 -9.93
N ARG A 17 -7.71 5.21 -8.87
CA ARG A 17 -6.94 5.76 -7.76
C ARG A 17 -7.43 5.16 -6.46
N PHE A 18 -6.50 4.68 -5.65
CA PHE A 18 -6.83 4.11 -4.35
C PHE A 18 -5.87 4.64 -3.28
N LYS A 19 -6.42 4.72 -2.08
CA LYS A 19 -5.75 5.27 -0.91
C LYS A 19 -5.49 4.16 0.10
N VAL A 20 -4.22 3.86 0.33
CA VAL A 20 -3.78 2.89 1.34
C VAL A 20 -3.44 3.64 2.62
N ARG A 21 -4.12 3.34 3.71
CA ARG A 21 -3.86 4.00 5.01
C ARG A 21 -2.63 3.39 5.67
N ILE A 22 -1.74 4.22 6.23
CA ILE A 22 -0.63 3.74 7.05
C ILE A 22 -1.05 3.79 8.52
N ILE A 23 -0.97 2.65 9.20
CA ILE A 23 -1.33 2.51 10.62
C ILE A 23 -0.06 2.18 11.40
N LYS A 24 0.48 3.16 12.13
CA LYS A 24 1.61 2.91 13.04
C LYS A 24 1.14 2.16 14.27
N LYS A 25 1.75 1.01 14.56
CA LYS A 25 1.54 0.25 15.80
C LYS A 25 2.82 0.17 16.62
N TYR A 26 2.67 0.32 17.94
CA TYR A 26 3.77 0.28 18.89
C TYR A 26 4.00 -1.10 19.51
N ASN A 27 3.00 -2.00 19.42
CA ASN A 27 3.04 -3.35 20.00
C ASN A 27 3.41 -4.45 18.98
N ILE A 28 4.11 -4.08 17.92
CA ILE A 28 4.64 -5.02 16.90
C ILE A 28 6.13 -4.78 16.75
N LYS A 29 6.83 -5.64 15.99
CA LYS A 29 8.27 -5.46 15.79
C LYS A 29 8.55 -4.09 15.15
N PRO A 30 9.63 -3.37 15.56
CA PRO A 30 9.89 -2.01 15.11
C PRO A 30 9.99 -1.82 13.59
N ASP A 31 10.48 -2.84 12.89
CA ASP A 31 10.75 -2.81 11.44
C ASP A 31 9.73 -3.64 10.63
N GLU A 32 8.63 -4.06 11.27
CA GLU A 32 7.64 -4.92 10.63
C GLU A 32 6.64 -4.11 9.80
N ILE A 33 6.39 -4.62 8.59
CA ILE A 33 5.42 -4.09 7.64
C ILE A 33 4.44 -5.21 7.34
N THR A 34 3.17 -5.02 7.71
CA THR A 34 2.13 -6.03 7.50
C THR A 34 0.98 -5.45 6.69
N PRO A 35 0.60 -6.07 5.56
CA PRO A 35 -0.56 -5.64 4.80
C PRO A 35 -1.83 -6.05 5.55
N LYS A 36 -2.81 -5.14 5.58
CA LYS A 36 -4.14 -5.40 6.11
C LYS A 36 -5.16 -5.28 4.99
N PHE A 37 -5.75 -6.42 4.68
CA PHE A 37 -6.78 -6.58 3.66
C PHE A 37 -8.17 -6.32 4.22
N ARG A 38 -9.07 -5.83 3.37
CA ARG A 38 -10.51 -5.83 3.65
C ARG A 38 -11.03 -7.25 3.48
N THR A 39 -11.96 -7.64 4.34
CA THR A 39 -12.64 -8.94 4.22
C THR A 39 -13.90 -8.84 3.36
N ARG A 40 -14.53 -7.66 3.27
CA ARG A 40 -15.76 -7.40 2.50
C ARG A 40 -15.77 -5.96 1.97
N PRO A 41 -16.38 -5.68 0.80
CA PRO A 41 -16.99 -6.64 -0.13
C PRO A 41 -15.98 -7.42 -0.99
N LYS A 42 -14.74 -6.96 -1.14
CA LYS A 42 -13.66 -7.65 -1.87
C LYS A 42 -12.37 -7.71 -1.06
N TYR A 43 -11.56 -8.75 -1.29
CA TYR A 43 -10.28 -8.94 -0.60
C TYR A 43 -9.19 -8.07 -1.21
N GLU A 44 -9.15 -6.81 -0.79
CA GLU A 44 -8.26 -5.79 -1.35
C GLU A 44 -7.42 -5.13 -0.26
N LEU A 45 -6.23 -4.64 -0.65
CA LEU A 45 -5.32 -3.95 0.25
C LEU A 45 -5.96 -2.65 0.73
N SER A 46 -6.26 -2.54 2.02
CA SER A 46 -6.91 -1.36 2.59
C SER A 46 -5.97 -0.49 3.41
N SER A 47 -5.02 -1.11 4.07
CA SER A 47 -4.09 -0.41 4.97
C SER A 47 -2.83 -1.22 5.14
N ILE A 48 -1.74 -0.54 5.49
CA ILE A 48 -0.49 -1.17 5.88
C ILE A 48 -0.26 -0.84 7.34
N VAL A 49 -0.03 -1.87 8.14
CA VAL A 49 0.37 -1.73 9.53
C VAL A 49 1.89 -1.69 9.56
N VAL A 50 2.45 -0.66 10.20
CA VAL A 50 3.90 -0.44 10.24
C VAL A 50 4.38 -0.30 11.67
N GLY A 51 5.58 -0.84 11.92
CA GLY A 51 6.30 -0.65 13.17
C GLY A 51 6.81 0.79 13.34
N ARG A 52 7.46 1.04 14.47
CA ARG A 52 7.92 2.39 14.87
C ARG A 52 9.01 2.94 13.96
N ASN A 53 9.89 2.08 13.46
CA ASN A 53 11.13 2.43 12.77
C ASN A 53 11.05 2.26 11.25
N VAL A 54 9.86 1.96 10.73
CA VAL A 54 9.65 1.82 9.29
C VAL A 54 9.72 3.19 8.63
N GLN A 55 10.69 3.34 7.73
CA GLN A 55 10.87 4.54 6.92
C GLN A 55 9.99 4.52 5.67
N TYR A 56 9.81 5.69 5.06
CA TYR A 56 9.01 5.81 3.84
C TYR A 56 9.58 5.00 2.68
N ASN A 57 10.90 5.00 2.49
CA ASN A 57 11.54 4.27 1.40
C ASN A 57 11.24 2.76 1.50
N GLN A 58 11.28 2.21 2.71
CA GLN A 58 10.93 0.80 2.97
C GLN A 58 9.47 0.49 2.64
N LEU A 59 8.55 1.43 2.87
CA LEU A 59 7.13 1.27 2.51
C LEU A 59 6.91 1.28 1.01
N THR A 60 7.58 2.19 0.30
CA THR A 60 7.53 2.24 -1.16
C THR A 60 8.09 0.97 -1.76
N ASP A 61 9.27 0.53 -1.31
CA ASP A 61 9.90 -0.71 -1.78
C ASP A 61 9.01 -1.93 -1.52
N TYR A 62 8.41 -2.00 -0.33
CA TYR A 62 7.46 -3.06 0.02
C TYR A 62 6.25 -3.07 -0.92
N LEU A 63 5.66 -1.91 -1.19
CA LEU A 63 4.51 -1.79 -2.09
C LEU A 63 4.87 -2.15 -3.52
N VAL A 64 6.03 -1.71 -4.02
CA VAL A 64 6.50 -2.06 -5.37
C VAL A 64 6.65 -3.58 -5.50
N ARG A 65 7.29 -4.23 -4.51
CA ARG A 65 7.40 -5.70 -4.48
C ARG A 65 6.02 -6.38 -4.41
N TYR A 66 5.11 -5.88 -3.59
CA TYR A 66 3.75 -6.40 -3.50
C TYR A 66 3.00 -6.32 -4.85
N PHE A 67 3.13 -5.22 -5.59
CA PHE A 67 2.52 -5.09 -6.92
C PHE A 67 3.21 -5.94 -7.98
N GLU A 68 4.51 -6.19 -7.82
CA GLU A 68 5.28 -7.12 -8.66
C GLU A 68 4.79 -8.56 -8.48
N GLU A 69 4.70 -9.03 -7.23
CA GLU A 69 4.23 -10.38 -6.90
C GLU A 69 2.77 -10.61 -7.32
N THR A 70 1.94 -9.56 -7.30
CA THR A 70 0.54 -9.64 -7.74
C THR A 70 0.35 -9.46 -9.24
N GLY A 71 1.42 -9.23 -10.01
CA GLY A 71 1.36 -9.01 -11.46
C GLY A 71 0.67 -7.71 -11.89
N LEU A 72 0.51 -6.76 -10.95
CA LEU A 72 -0.13 -5.47 -11.17
C LEU A 72 0.88 -4.34 -11.40
N LYS A 73 2.18 -4.61 -11.30
CA LYS A 73 3.26 -3.62 -11.45
C LYS A 73 3.17 -2.79 -12.72
N ASP A 74 2.93 -3.43 -13.87
CA ASP A 74 2.82 -2.74 -15.17
C ASP A 74 1.62 -1.80 -15.26
N ARG A 75 0.65 -1.96 -14.36
CA ARG A 75 -0.51 -1.10 -14.24
C ARG A 75 -0.27 0.07 -13.29
N VAL A 76 0.76 0.03 -12.42
CA VAL A 76 1.03 1.10 -11.46
C VAL A 76 1.66 2.28 -12.18
N LEU A 77 0.95 3.41 -12.19
CA LEU A 77 1.40 4.66 -12.81
C LEU A 77 2.17 5.52 -11.81
N SER A 78 1.70 5.63 -10.57
CA SER A 78 2.38 6.40 -9.54
C SER A 78 2.06 5.93 -8.12
N ILE A 79 3.05 6.06 -7.23
CA ILE A 79 2.91 5.86 -5.78
C ILE A 79 3.36 7.15 -5.10
N ARG A 80 2.46 7.80 -4.36
CA ARG A 80 2.72 9.08 -3.70
C ARG A 80 2.33 9.03 -2.23
N LEU A 81 3.24 9.44 -1.34
CA LEU A 81 2.90 9.66 0.06
C LEU A 81 2.09 10.95 0.23
N GLN A 82 1.04 10.86 1.01
CA GLN A 82 0.34 12.01 1.56
C GLN A 82 0.48 11.97 3.09
N VAL A 83 1.25 12.90 3.63
CA VAL A 83 1.49 13.08 5.08
C VAL A 83 0.41 13.94 5.69
#